data_AF-A0A537A0A6-F1
#
_entry.id   AF-A0A537A0A6-F1
#
_cell.length_a   1.000
_cell.length_b   1.000
_cell.length_c   1.000
_cell.angle_alpha   90.00
_cell.angle_beta   90.00
_cell.angle_gamma   90.00
#
_symmetry.space_group_name_H-M   'P 1'
#
loop_
_entity.id
_entity.type
_entity.pdbx_description
1 polymer ?
#
loop_
_entity_poly.entity_id
_entity_poly.type
_entity_poly.pdbx_seq_one_letter_code
_entity_poly.pdbx_strand_id
1 'polypeptide(L)'
;MRTLLGAIALLFAFSAGAASLERYKTFLNGTHSARAAFEQKVYDRSGKLTQESRGNFVFQRPGRFRWVYDKPTDQVIVGDGQRVWIYDRQLNQVTVRKLESALGSTPAALLAGASGIEKAFELSDAGEKDGLEWMDAKPRDRDAGFERVRMG
;
A
#
# COMPACT_ATOMS: atom_id res chain seq x y z
N MET A 1 -18.46 60.80 13.97
CA MET A 1 -17.56 60.44 12.85
C MET A 1 -16.82 59.18 13.24
N ARG A 2 -17.15 58.04 12.61
CA ARG A 2 -16.69 56.69 12.96
C ARG A 2 -15.44 56.39 12.12
N THR A 3 -14.26 56.33 12.74
CA THR A 3 -13.04 55.83 12.08
C THR A 3 -12.98 54.31 12.24
N LEU A 4 -12.96 53.61 11.11
CA LEU A 4 -12.90 52.16 11.00
C LEU A 4 -11.53 51.62 11.44
N LEU A 5 -11.52 50.68 12.39
CA LEU A 5 -10.41 49.73 12.56
C LEU A 5 -10.48 48.70 11.43
N GLY A 6 -9.51 48.71 10.53
CA GLY A 6 -9.31 47.64 9.54
C GLY A 6 -8.67 46.42 10.20
N ALA A 7 -9.45 45.37 10.42
CA ALA A 7 -8.94 44.08 10.87
C ALA A 7 -8.32 43.33 9.68
N ILE A 8 -7.00 43.13 9.72
CA ILE A 8 -6.28 42.19 8.86
C ILE A 8 -6.57 40.79 9.40
N ALA A 9 -7.50 40.08 8.74
CA ALA A 9 -7.69 38.64 8.95
C ALA A 9 -6.73 37.89 8.01
N LEU A 10 -5.56 37.51 8.54
CA LEU A 10 -4.70 36.50 7.94
C LEU A 10 -5.44 35.15 7.99
N LEU A 11 -6.13 34.81 6.90
CA LEU A 11 -6.60 33.46 6.65
C LEU A 11 -5.38 32.56 6.41
N PHE A 12 -4.90 31.92 7.46
CA PHE A 12 -4.06 30.73 7.33
C PHE A 12 -4.91 29.64 6.68
N ALA A 13 -4.82 29.51 5.36
CA ALA A 13 -5.24 28.31 4.66
C ALA A 13 -4.34 27.17 5.13
N PHE A 14 -4.80 26.39 6.11
CA PHE A 14 -4.18 25.11 6.46
C PHE A 14 -4.30 24.21 5.23
N SER A 15 -3.20 23.99 4.52
CA SER A 15 -3.15 23.07 3.39
C SER A 15 -3.29 21.64 3.92
N ALA A 16 -4.52 21.14 4.02
CA ALA A 16 -4.81 19.75 4.37
C ALA A 16 -4.36 18.74 3.29
N GLY A 17 -3.86 19.19 2.14
CA GLY A 17 -3.58 18.35 0.96
C GLY A 17 -2.29 17.54 0.97
N ALA A 18 -1.59 17.42 2.11
CA ALA A 18 -0.34 16.65 2.21
C ALA A 18 -0.27 15.74 3.44
N ALA A 19 -1.32 15.71 4.25
CA ALA A 19 -1.25 15.08 5.56
C ALA A 19 -1.10 13.55 5.43
N SER A 20 -1.82 12.91 4.50
CA SER A 20 -1.78 11.45 4.36
C SER A 20 -0.45 10.97 3.79
N LEU A 21 0.12 11.74 2.85
CA LEU A 21 1.43 11.44 2.28
C LEU A 21 2.55 11.59 3.32
N GLU A 22 2.52 12.62 4.16
CA GLU A 22 3.52 12.78 5.23
C GLU A 22 3.41 11.69 6.30
N ARG A 23 2.19 11.28 6.67
CA ARG A 23 2.00 10.11 7.54
C ARG A 23 2.52 8.82 6.91
N TYR A 24 2.25 8.60 5.64
CA TYR A 24 2.77 7.44 4.92
C TYR A 24 4.30 7.42 4.92
N LYS A 25 4.95 8.55 4.59
CA LYS A 25 6.41 8.67 4.68
C LYS A 25 6.92 8.41 6.10
N THR A 26 6.24 8.94 7.11
CA THR A 26 6.56 8.73 8.53
C THR A 26 6.45 7.25 8.88
N PHE A 27 5.40 6.56 8.45
CA PHE A 27 5.22 5.12 8.64
C PHE A 27 6.34 4.32 7.96
N LEU A 28 6.69 4.65 6.72
CA LEU A 28 7.78 3.98 6.00
C LEU A 28 9.13 4.16 6.71
N ASN A 29 9.41 5.36 7.20
CA ASN A 29 10.70 5.70 7.84
C ASN A 29 10.80 5.19 9.27
N GLY A 30 9.71 5.21 10.04
CA GLY A 30 9.71 4.85 11.46
C GLY A 30 9.44 3.36 11.74
N THR A 31 8.84 2.64 10.80
CA THR A 31 8.50 1.22 11.00
C THR A 31 9.56 0.33 10.36
N HIS A 32 10.33 -0.42 11.13
CA HIS A 32 11.30 -1.37 10.55
C HIS A 32 10.76 -2.80 10.43
N SER A 33 9.74 -3.14 11.21
CA SER A 33 9.07 -4.43 11.16
C SER A 33 7.62 -4.30 11.61
N ALA A 34 6.73 -5.09 11.02
CA ALA A 34 5.38 -5.26 11.53
C ALA A 34 4.88 -6.68 11.27
N ARG A 35 3.79 -7.01 11.96
CA ARG A 35 3.02 -8.25 11.80
C ARG A 35 1.54 -7.90 11.79
N ALA A 36 0.79 -8.50 10.88
CA ALA A 36 -0.65 -8.30 10.76
C ALA A 36 -1.32 -9.57 10.23
N ALA A 37 -2.56 -9.80 10.66
CA ALA A 37 -3.47 -10.66 9.92
C ALA A 37 -4.10 -9.85 8.78
N PHE A 38 -4.46 -10.50 7.67
CA PHE A 38 -5.15 -9.85 6.56
C PHE A 38 -6.39 -10.62 6.14
N GLU A 39 -7.34 -9.89 5.57
CA GLU A 39 -8.48 -10.41 4.81
C GLU A 39 -8.49 -9.68 3.47
N GLN A 40 -8.48 -10.43 2.37
CA GLN A 40 -8.52 -9.93 1.01
C GLN A 40 -9.83 -10.37 0.37
N LYS A 41 -10.57 -9.40 -0.18
CA LYS A 41 -11.80 -9.64 -0.93
C LYS A 41 -11.64 -9.10 -2.34
N VAL A 42 -11.95 -9.92 -3.33
CA VAL A 42 -11.95 -9.56 -4.76
C VAL A 42 -13.39 -9.55 -5.23
N TYR A 43 -13.78 -8.45 -5.88
CA TYR A 43 -15.12 -8.28 -6.42
C TYR A 43 -15.03 -8.12 -7.94
N ASP A 44 -16.01 -8.64 -8.66
CA ASP A 44 -16.15 -8.38 -10.09
C ASP A 44 -16.77 -6.99 -10.36
N ARG A 45 -16.93 -6.65 -11.65
CA ARG A 45 -17.52 -5.37 -12.09
C ARG A 45 -18.97 -5.18 -11.65
N SER A 46 -19.69 -6.25 -11.31
CA SER A 46 -21.07 -6.18 -10.79
C SER A 46 -21.11 -5.99 -9.26
N GLY A 47 -19.95 -5.97 -8.60
CA GLY A 47 -19.85 -5.88 -7.15
C GLY A 47 -20.05 -7.23 -6.45
N LYS A 48 -20.07 -8.34 -7.18
CA LYS A 48 -20.17 -9.69 -6.60
C LYS A 48 -18.80 -10.13 -6.09
N LEU A 49 -18.77 -10.67 -4.86
CA LEU A 49 -17.57 -11.28 -4.29
C LEU A 49 -17.19 -12.52 -5.10
N THR A 50 -15.99 -12.52 -5.68
CA THR A 50 -15.46 -13.63 -6.50
C THR A 50 -14.37 -14.42 -5.80
N GLN A 51 -13.62 -13.78 -4.90
CA GLN A 51 -12.57 -14.44 -4.14
C GLN A 51 -12.43 -13.81 -2.76
N GLU A 52 -12.27 -14.66 -1.75
CA GLU A 52 -11.90 -14.26 -0.40
C GLU A 52 -10.65 -15.03 0.01
N SER A 53 -9.72 -14.35 0.68
CA SER A 53 -8.51 -14.96 1.20
C SER A 53 -8.14 -14.34 2.53
N ARG A 54 -7.56 -15.14 3.41
CA ARG A 54 -7.11 -14.73 4.74
C ARG A 54 -5.70 -15.21 4.98
N GLY A 55 -5.04 -14.62 5.97
CA GLY A 55 -3.76 -15.13 6.41
C GLY A 55 -2.96 -14.12 7.22
N ASN A 56 -1.63 -14.28 7.17
CA ASN A 56 -0.70 -13.49 7.97
C ASN A 56 0.39 -12.88 7.10
N PHE A 57 0.74 -11.64 7.44
CA PHE A 57 1.82 -10.90 6.81
C PHE A 57 2.79 -10.40 7.87
N VAL A 58 4.08 -10.63 7.63
CA VAL A 58 5.17 -10.06 8.41
C VAL A 58 6.20 -9.44 7.48
N PHE A 59 6.80 -8.34 7.91
CA PHE A 59 7.93 -7.76 7.18
C PHE A 59 9.01 -7.28 8.12
N GLN A 60 10.22 -7.22 7.57
CA GLN A 60 11.37 -6.58 8.17
C GLN A 60 12.16 -5.86 7.08
N ARG A 61 12.35 -4.56 7.23
CA ARG A 61 13.10 -3.74 6.28
C ARG A 61 14.61 -3.95 6.47
N PRO A 62 15.40 -3.90 5.39
CA PRO A 62 14.98 -3.75 3.99
C PRO A 62 14.53 -5.09 3.35
N GLY A 63 13.42 -5.03 2.59
CA GLY A 63 13.06 -6.02 1.58
C GLY A 63 12.71 -7.45 2.04
N ARG A 64 12.77 -7.76 3.35
CA ARG A 64 12.35 -9.06 3.87
C ARG A 64 10.87 -9.06 4.22
N PHE A 65 10.16 -10.08 3.78
CA PHE A 65 8.78 -10.27 4.15
C PHE A 65 8.36 -11.73 4.02
N ARG A 66 7.26 -12.07 4.69
CA ARG A 66 6.60 -13.36 4.55
C ARG A 66 5.10 -13.16 4.58
N TRP A 67 4.46 -13.58 3.50
CA TRP A 67 3.02 -13.66 3.33
C TRP A 67 2.61 -15.13 3.38
N VAL A 68 1.67 -15.46 4.25
CA VAL A 68 1.11 -16.82 4.35
C VAL A 68 -0.38 -16.71 4.10
N TYR A 69 -0.85 -17.33 3.02
CA TYR A 69 -2.27 -17.48 2.73
C TYR A 69 -2.79 -18.75 3.40
N ASP A 70 -3.92 -18.64 4.08
CA ASP A 70 -4.63 -19.77 4.64
C ASP A 70 -5.32 -20.57 3.53
N LYS A 71 -5.86 -21.74 3.89
CA LYS A 71 -6.68 -22.54 2.96
C LYS A 71 -7.92 -21.73 2.54
N PRO A 72 -8.37 -21.85 1.27
CA PRO A 72 -8.02 -22.88 0.29
C PRO A 72 -6.84 -22.56 -0.64
N THR A 73 -6.23 -21.36 -0.59
CA THR A 73 -5.11 -21.04 -1.49
C THR A 73 -3.79 -21.69 -1.07
N ASP A 74 -3.55 -21.81 0.26
CA ASP A 74 -2.37 -22.45 0.87
C ASP A 74 -1.04 -22.13 0.15
N GLN A 75 -0.72 -20.84 0.08
CA GLN A 75 0.45 -20.30 -0.60
C GLN A 75 1.34 -19.53 0.38
N VAL A 76 2.65 -19.68 0.23
CA VAL A 76 3.63 -18.92 1.01
C VAL A 76 4.48 -18.07 0.07
N ILE A 77 4.48 -16.76 0.28
CA ILE A 77 5.33 -15.82 -0.44
C ILE A 77 6.41 -15.30 0.51
N VAL A 78 7.68 -15.43 0.15
CA VAL A 78 8.81 -14.95 0.94
C VAL A 78 9.63 -13.99 0.09
N GLY A 79 9.97 -12.83 0.65
CA GLY A 79 11.04 -11.97 0.13
C GLY A 79 12.22 -11.99 1.08
N ASP A 80 13.44 -12.14 0.57
CA ASP A 80 14.69 -12.11 1.36
C ASP A 80 15.47 -10.79 1.23
N GLY A 81 14.94 -9.83 0.48
CA GLY A 81 15.61 -8.58 0.13
C GLY A 81 16.23 -8.55 -1.27
N GLN A 82 16.33 -9.70 -1.96
CA GLN A 82 16.87 -9.79 -3.32
C GLN A 82 15.91 -10.51 -4.28
N ARG A 83 15.24 -11.55 -3.79
CA ARG A 83 14.32 -12.38 -4.57
C ARG A 83 13.00 -12.57 -3.83
N VAL A 84 12.00 -12.99 -4.60
CA VAL A 84 10.71 -13.45 -4.09
C VAL A 84 10.54 -14.92 -4.47
N TRP A 85 10.24 -15.73 -3.47
CA TRP A 85 9.83 -17.13 -3.61
C TRP A 85 8.34 -17.23 -3.39
N ILE A 86 7.63 -17.80 -4.35
CA ILE A 86 6.22 -18.14 -4.25
C ILE A 86 6.14 -19.65 -4.19
N TYR A 87 5.78 -20.19 -3.03
CA TYR A 87 5.56 -21.62 -2.83
C TYR A 87 4.06 -21.90 -2.83
N ASP A 88 3.61 -22.56 -3.88
CA ASP A 88 2.28 -23.14 -3.96
C ASP A 88 2.34 -24.58 -3.41
N ARG A 89 1.72 -24.81 -2.26
CA ARG A 89 1.77 -26.12 -1.58
C ARG A 89 0.91 -27.16 -2.26
N GLN A 90 -0.16 -26.76 -2.94
CA GLN A 90 -1.06 -27.70 -3.62
C GLN A 90 -0.41 -28.25 -4.88
N LEU A 91 0.29 -27.40 -5.61
CA LEU A 91 1.05 -27.80 -6.80
C LEU A 91 2.43 -28.36 -6.45
N ASN A 92 2.85 -28.26 -5.18
CA ASN A 92 4.20 -28.56 -4.72
C ASN A 92 5.27 -27.87 -5.58
N GLN A 93 5.05 -26.59 -5.89
CA GLN A 93 5.84 -25.84 -6.86
C GLN A 93 6.39 -24.55 -6.25
N VAL A 94 7.65 -24.23 -6.56
CA VAL A 94 8.28 -22.97 -6.20
C VAL A 94 8.58 -22.14 -7.45
N THR A 95 8.13 -20.89 -7.46
CA THR A 95 8.49 -19.88 -8.47
C THR A 95 9.39 -18.83 -7.84
N VAL A 96 10.49 -18.49 -8.52
CA VAL A 96 11.50 -17.53 -8.02
C VAL A 96 11.64 -16.36 -8.99
N ARG A 97 11.55 -15.13 -8.48
CA ARG A 97 11.70 -13.90 -9.27
C ARG A 97 12.60 -12.90 -8.55
N LYS A 98 13.18 -11.95 -9.30
CA LYS A 98 13.88 -10.80 -8.69
C LYS A 98 12.87 -9.93 -7.94
N LEU A 99 13.25 -9.40 -6.78
CA LEU A 99 12.37 -8.61 -5.92
C LEU A 99 11.76 -7.41 -6.64
N GLU A 100 12.58 -6.65 -7.36
CA GLU A 100 12.16 -5.46 -8.12
C GLU A 100 11.07 -5.81 -9.15
N SER A 101 11.28 -6.88 -9.92
CA SER A 101 10.32 -7.36 -10.93
C SER A 101 9.05 -7.97 -10.33
N ALA A 102 9.12 -8.47 -9.09
CA ALA A 102 7.98 -9.07 -8.41
C ALA A 102 7.10 -8.04 -7.69
N LEU A 103 7.70 -6.96 -7.19
CA LEU A 103 6.99 -5.93 -6.43
C LEU A 103 6.49 -4.76 -7.27
N GLY A 104 7.14 -4.44 -8.40
CA GLY A 104 6.93 -3.21 -9.16
C GLY A 104 5.48 -2.90 -9.58
N SER A 105 4.59 -3.89 -9.54
CA SER A 105 3.17 -3.76 -9.90
C SER A 105 2.24 -4.45 -8.89
N THR A 106 2.58 -4.45 -7.60
CA THR A 106 1.70 -5.02 -6.57
C THR A 106 1.35 -3.99 -5.48
N PRO A 107 0.11 -3.96 -4.97
CA PRO A 107 -0.24 -3.14 -3.80
C PRO A 107 0.63 -3.44 -2.58
N ALA A 108 1.11 -4.68 -2.45
CA ALA A 108 2.02 -5.11 -1.39
C ALA A 108 3.34 -4.32 -1.36
N ALA A 109 3.80 -3.78 -2.50
CA ALA A 109 5.01 -2.98 -2.56
C ALA A 109 4.91 -1.69 -1.75
N LEU A 110 3.71 -1.09 -1.69
CA LEU A 110 3.43 0.09 -0.88
C LEU A 110 3.59 -0.22 0.62
N LEU A 111 3.15 -1.39 1.06
CA LEU A 111 3.29 -1.83 2.45
C LEU A 111 4.72 -2.27 2.79
N ALA A 112 5.38 -2.99 1.88
CA ALA A 112 6.75 -3.48 2.11
C ALA A 112 7.79 -2.35 2.11
N GLY A 113 7.45 -1.16 1.59
CA GLY A 113 8.36 -0.03 1.49
C GLY A 113 9.47 -0.30 0.48
N ALA A 114 9.11 -0.86 -0.69
CA ALA A 114 10.08 -1.08 -1.76
C ALA A 114 10.75 0.25 -2.15
N SER A 115 12.08 0.24 -2.25
CA SER A 115 12.85 1.41 -2.67
C SER A 115 12.37 1.88 -4.04
N GLY A 116 12.03 3.17 -4.17
CA GLY A 116 11.54 3.75 -5.42
C GLY A 116 10.03 3.70 -5.61
N ILE A 117 9.25 3.64 -4.52
CA ILE A 117 7.78 3.71 -4.58
C ILE A 117 7.28 4.94 -5.36
N GLU A 118 7.91 6.12 -5.20
CA GLU A 118 7.54 7.33 -5.93
C GLU A 118 7.92 7.28 -7.42
N LYS A 119 8.85 6.38 -7.79
CA LYS A 119 9.18 6.08 -9.19
C LYS A 119 8.18 5.14 -9.82
N ALA A 120 7.56 4.24 -9.04
CA ALA A 120 6.56 3.30 -9.52
C ALA A 120 5.13 3.88 -9.49
N PHE A 121 4.85 4.81 -8.58
CA PHE A 121 3.52 5.34 -8.33
C PHE A 121 3.47 6.87 -8.33
N GLU A 122 2.39 7.41 -8.84
CA GLU A 122 1.93 8.76 -8.53
C GLU A 122 1.10 8.69 -7.25
N LEU A 123 1.57 9.35 -6.19
CA LEU A 123 0.90 9.38 -4.89
C LEU A 123 0.16 10.71 -4.72
N SER A 124 -1.07 10.64 -4.22
CA SER A 124 -1.91 11.81 -3.98
C SER A 124 -2.72 11.66 -2.70
N ASP A 125 -2.95 12.75 -1.99
CA ASP A 125 -3.87 12.78 -0.85
C ASP A 125 -5.31 12.50 -1.34
N ALA A 126 -6.04 11.65 -0.61
CA ALA A 126 -7.42 11.25 -0.91
C ALA A 126 -8.41 11.69 0.18
N GLY A 127 -7.98 12.56 1.10
CA GLY A 127 -8.80 13.16 2.14
C GLY A 127 -9.10 12.21 3.30
N GLU A 128 -9.90 12.70 4.25
CA GLU A 128 -10.34 11.91 5.40
C GLU A 128 -11.69 11.24 5.12
N LYS A 129 -11.78 9.95 5.46
CA LYS A 129 -13.02 9.19 5.40
C LYS A 129 -13.02 8.09 6.46
N ASP A 130 -14.13 7.94 7.17
CA ASP A 130 -14.32 6.92 8.21
C ASP A 130 -13.27 7.02 9.35
N GLY A 131 -12.79 8.24 9.64
CA GLY A 131 -11.76 8.51 10.64
C GLY A 131 -10.34 8.12 10.22
N LEU A 132 -10.14 7.79 8.95
CA LEU A 132 -8.84 7.48 8.36
C LEU A 132 -8.47 8.54 7.32
N GLU A 133 -7.20 8.88 7.24
CA GLU A 133 -6.70 9.82 6.23
C GLU A 133 -6.08 9.03 5.08
N TRP A 134 -6.76 9.09 3.94
CA TRP A 134 -6.50 8.24 2.81
C TRP A 134 -5.47 8.84 1.85
N MET A 135 -4.73 7.96 1.20
CA MET A 135 -3.89 8.26 0.05
C MET A 135 -4.26 7.35 -1.12
N ASP A 136 -4.18 7.89 -2.32
CA ASP A 136 -4.28 7.16 -3.57
C ASP A 136 -2.88 6.97 -4.17
N ALA A 137 -2.60 5.77 -4.69
CA ALA A 137 -1.40 5.41 -5.40
C ALA A 137 -1.78 4.88 -6.79
N LYS A 138 -1.46 5.64 -7.83
CA LYS A 138 -1.72 5.28 -9.23
C LYS A 138 -0.43 4.75 -9.86
N PRO A 139 -0.41 3.54 -10.44
CA PRO A 139 0.78 3.02 -11.08
C PRO A 139 1.16 3.91 -12.27
N ARG A 140 2.45 4.20 -12.43
CA ARG A 140 2.98 4.91 -13.61
C ARG A 140 3.10 3.99 -14.81
N ASP A 141 3.27 2.69 -14.57
CA ASP A 141 3.24 1.66 -15.60
C ASP A 141 1.80 1.43 -16.10
N ARG A 142 1.59 1.56 -17.41
CA ARG A 142 0.27 1.39 -18.04
C ARG A 142 -0.11 -0.07 -18.22
N ASP A 143 0.86 -0.99 -18.12
CA ASP A 143 0.64 -2.43 -18.17
C ASP A 143 0.37 -3.02 -16.77
N ALA A 144 0.26 -2.16 -15.74
CA ALA A 144 -0.14 -2.59 -14.41
C ALA A 144 -1.54 -3.20 -14.44
N GLY A 145 -1.70 -4.39 -13.84
CA GLY A 145 -2.98 -5.11 -13.77
C GLY A 145 -4.04 -4.47 -12.86
N PHE A 146 -3.88 -3.21 -12.48
CA PHE A 146 -4.79 -2.46 -11.61
C PHE A 146 -4.70 -0.96 -11.93
N GLU A 147 -5.81 -0.23 -11.71
CA GLU A 147 -5.88 1.20 -12.03
C GLU A 147 -5.42 2.10 -10.87
N ARG A 148 -5.64 1.66 -9.62
CA ARG A 148 -5.38 2.44 -8.41
C ARG A 148 -5.28 1.56 -7.17
N VAL A 149 -4.45 1.95 -6.23
CA VAL A 149 -4.45 1.46 -4.84
C VAL A 149 -4.84 2.61 -3.92
N ARG A 150 -5.63 2.32 -2.89
CA ARG A 150 -6.00 3.28 -1.86
C ARG A 150 -5.59 2.73 -0.48
N MET A 151 -4.99 3.57 0.35
CA MET A 151 -4.45 3.21 1.67
C MET A 151 -4.85 4.27 2.70
N GLY A 152 -5.25 3.85 3.90
CA GLY A 152 -5.71 4.71 5.01
C GLY A 152 -5.50 4.02 6.34
#